data_AF-A0A7S1AM57-F1
#
_entry.id   AF-A0A7S1AM57-F1
#
_cell.length_a   1.000
_cell.length_b   1.000
_cell.length_c   1.000
_cell.angle_alpha   90.00
_cell.angle_beta   90.00
_cell.angle_gamma   90.00
#
_symmetry.space_group_name_H-M   'P 1'
#
loop_
_entity.id
_entity.type
_entity.pdbx_description
1 polymer ?
#
loop_
_entity_poly.entity_id
_entity_poly.type
_entity_poly.pdbx_seq_one_letter_code
_entity_poly.pdbx_strand_id
1 'polypeptide(L)'
;ILGGSLMAVSGQIDFAMTGFTFQLISQFGECSKNVMGDWMMKSHLKLDALTYTMFLAPACFVILLIGVVSSWTSEIVTDFLMWWPYLIPSGCLAFALNVCISSLIKECSAFTFILAGLFKDAAIVLVGAAYLGETVVLQQHVGFAVCLSGVFFWSYSRILPESPVVQLFERATCSGAACFQVEKVSKDAEANLNDESKPLLPKSSV
;
A
#
# COMPACT_ATOMS: atom_id res chain seq x y z
N ILE A 1 15.78 9.23 0.94
CA ILE A 1 14.33 9.34 0.65
C ILE A 1 13.85 10.77 0.88
N LEU A 2 13.68 11.24 2.12
CA LEU A 2 13.15 12.59 2.42
C LEU A 2 13.84 13.75 1.67
N GLY A 3 15.17 13.77 1.61
CA GLY A 3 15.91 14.81 0.88
C GLY A 3 15.64 14.81 -0.64
N GLY A 4 15.50 13.63 -1.24
CA GLY A 4 15.11 13.50 -2.65
C GLY A 4 13.66 13.94 -2.88
N SER A 5 12.77 13.66 -1.92
CA SER A 5 11.37 14.06 -1.98
C SER A 5 11.22 15.57 -1.93
N LEU A 6 11.95 16.24 -1.02
CA LEU A 6 11.98 17.69 -0.92
C LEU A 6 12.54 18.32 -2.19
N MET A 7 13.63 17.77 -2.73
CA MET A 7 14.22 18.25 -3.98
C MET A 7 13.26 18.14 -5.18
N ALA A 8 12.50 17.04 -5.25
CA ALA A 8 11.49 16.84 -6.29
C ALA A 8 10.33 17.82 -6.16
N VAL A 9 9.83 18.05 -4.94
CA VAL A 9 8.73 18.99 -4.67
C VAL A 9 9.14 20.44 -4.97
N SER A 10 10.36 20.85 -4.62
CA SER A 10 10.86 22.19 -4.93
C SER A 10 11.05 22.46 -6.43
N GLY A 11 11.03 21.41 -7.27
CA GLY A 11 11.16 21.53 -8.72
C GLY A 11 9.83 21.69 -9.47
N GLN A 12 8.68 21.59 -8.80
CA GLN A 12 7.37 21.73 -9.44
C GLN A 12 6.95 23.19 -9.61
N ILE A 13 6.41 23.51 -10.79
CA ILE A 13 6.00 24.86 -11.17
C ILE A 13 4.60 25.19 -10.63
N ASP A 14 3.68 24.20 -10.59
CA ASP A 14 2.31 24.35 -10.09
C ASP A 14 2.05 23.46 -8.86
N PHE A 15 2.68 23.80 -7.73
CA PHE A 15 2.49 23.03 -6.50
C PHE A 15 1.16 23.40 -5.80
N ALA A 16 0.16 22.50 -5.88
CA ALA A 16 -1.11 22.66 -5.19
C ALA A 16 -1.08 22.05 -3.76
N MET A 17 -0.90 22.90 -2.74
CA MET A 17 -0.91 22.52 -1.32
C MET A 17 -2.20 21.78 -0.89
N THR A 18 -3.33 22.13 -1.48
CA THR A 18 -4.63 21.51 -1.20
C THR A 18 -4.64 20.02 -1.59
N GLY A 19 -4.15 19.69 -2.78
CA GLY A 19 -4.05 18.31 -3.26
C GLY A 19 -3.07 17.49 -2.41
N PHE A 20 -1.93 18.08 -2.06
CA PHE A 20 -0.96 17.45 -1.17
C PHE A 20 -1.55 17.10 0.21
N THR A 21 -2.31 18.02 0.81
CA THR A 21 -2.95 17.79 2.12
C THR A 21 -4.00 16.69 2.05
N PHE A 22 -4.86 16.70 1.02
CA PHE A 22 -5.83 15.62 0.81
C PHE A 22 -5.15 14.26 0.59
N GLN A 23 -4.06 14.23 -0.16
CA GLN A 23 -3.28 13.01 -0.39
C GLN A 23 -2.69 12.48 0.93
N LEU A 24 -2.12 13.35 1.78
CA LEU A 24 -1.60 12.94 3.08
C LEU A 24 -2.68 12.29 3.96
N ILE A 25 -3.86 12.93 4.06
CA ILE A 25 -4.98 12.39 4.84
C ILE A 25 -5.45 11.05 4.27
N SER A 26 -5.54 10.94 2.94
CA SER A 26 -5.91 9.69 2.26
C SER A 26 -4.93 8.55 2.57
N GLN A 27 -3.62 8.81 2.59
CA GLN A 27 -2.60 7.81 2.88
C GLN A 27 -2.69 7.28 4.32
N PHE A 28 -3.04 8.12 5.30
CA PHE A 28 -3.31 7.64 6.65
C PHE A 28 -4.48 6.65 6.67
N GLY A 29 -5.58 6.96 5.99
CA GLY A 29 -6.74 6.07 5.88
C GLY A 29 -6.40 4.75 5.18
N GLU A 30 -5.62 4.80 4.11
CA GLU A 30 -5.16 3.61 3.38
C GLU A 30 -4.28 2.71 4.26
N CYS A 31 -3.33 3.29 4.99
CA CYS A 31 -2.50 2.56 5.94
C CYS A 31 -3.34 1.90 7.03
N SER A 32 -4.28 2.64 7.64
CA SER A 32 -5.17 2.11 8.68
C SER A 32 -6.02 0.94 8.15
N LYS A 33 -6.56 1.04 6.92
CA LYS A 33 -7.31 -0.04 6.27
C LYS A 33 -6.45 -1.31 6.15
N ASN A 34 -5.20 -1.17 5.71
CA ASN A 34 -4.33 -2.32 5.47
C ASN A 34 -3.93 -3.01 6.78
N VAL A 35 -3.63 -2.24 7.83
CA VAL A 35 -3.32 -2.79 9.18
C VAL A 35 -4.54 -3.47 9.79
N MET A 36 -5.72 -2.85 9.68
CA MET A 36 -6.97 -3.46 10.16
C MET A 36 -7.30 -4.75 9.41
N GLY A 37 -7.05 -4.78 8.09
CA GLY A 37 -7.22 -5.97 7.26
C GLY A 37 -6.31 -7.12 7.69
N ASP A 38 -5.02 -6.84 7.89
CA ASP A 38 -4.04 -7.83 8.38
C ASP A 38 -4.45 -8.38 9.76
N TRP A 39 -4.83 -7.48 10.69
CA TRP A 39 -5.26 -7.86 12.05
C TRP A 39 -6.52 -8.74 12.05
N MET A 40 -7.52 -8.39 11.24
CA MET A 40 -8.78 -9.15 11.18
C MET A 40 -8.61 -10.53 10.56
N MET A 41 -7.70 -10.69 9.60
CA MET A 41 -7.46 -11.98 8.93
C MET A 41 -6.54 -12.90 9.73
N LYS A 42 -5.61 -12.35 10.52
CA LYS A 42 -4.74 -13.11 11.42
C LYS A 42 -5.37 -13.43 12.78
N SER A 43 -6.46 -12.74 13.14
CA SER A 43 -7.22 -13.02 14.37
C SER A 43 -7.93 -14.38 14.32
N HIS A 44 -8.44 -14.84 15.46
CA HIS A 44 -9.09 -16.16 15.65
C HIS A 44 -10.33 -16.39 14.75
N LEU A 45 -10.80 -15.36 14.04
CA LEU A 45 -11.76 -15.44 12.95
C LEU A 45 -10.97 -15.67 11.65
N LYS A 46 -10.84 -16.94 11.21
CA LYS A 46 -10.32 -17.30 9.88
C LYS A 46 -11.25 -16.79 8.78
N LEU A 47 -11.34 -15.48 8.62
CA LEU A 47 -12.10 -14.82 7.58
C LEU A 47 -11.34 -14.96 6.27
N ASP A 48 -12.03 -15.44 5.24
CA ASP A 48 -11.48 -15.50 3.91
C ASP A 48 -11.36 -14.09 3.30
N ALA A 49 -10.34 -13.88 2.45
CA ALA A 49 -10.08 -12.58 1.80
C ALA A 49 -11.29 -12.10 0.98
N LEU A 50 -12.02 -13.04 0.39
CA LEU A 50 -13.26 -12.78 -0.34
C LEU A 50 -14.34 -12.24 0.61
N THR A 51 -14.48 -12.82 1.80
CA THR A 51 -15.46 -12.40 2.81
C THR A 51 -15.16 -10.99 3.31
N TYR A 52 -13.88 -10.64 3.50
CA TYR A 52 -13.48 -9.28 3.84
C TYR A 52 -13.93 -8.27 2.78
N THR A 53 -13.67 -8.57 1.50
CA THR A 53 -14.08 -7.71 0.38
C THR A 53 -15.60 -7.60 0.29
N MET A 54 -16.33 -8.69 0.58
CA MET A 54 -17.80 -8.70 0.60
C MET A 54 -18.38 -7.80 1.71
N PHE A 55 -17.74 -7.71 2.87
CA PHE A 55 -18.15 -6.80 3.94
C PHE A 55 -17.76 -5.34 3.67
N LEU A 56 -16.63 -5.11 2.98
CA LEU A 56 -16.16 -3.77 2.64
C LEU A 56 -16.96 -3.13 1.50
N ALA A 57 -17.37 -3.92 0.50
CA ALA A 57 -18.12 -3.44 -0.67
C ALA A 57 -19.37 -2.60 -0.35
N PRO A 58 -20.31 -3.04 0.53
CA PRO A 58 -21.49 -2.24 0.86
C PRO A 58 -21.14 -0.97 1.64
N ALA A 59 -20.12 -0.99 2.50
CA ALA A 59 -19.67 0.20 3.23
C ALA A 59 -19.10 1.27 2.27
N CYS A 60 -18.26 0.84 1.31
CA CYS A 60 -17.76 1.72 0.26
C CYS A 60 -18.90 2.24 -0.62
N PHE A 61 -19.88 1.40 -0.97
CA PHE A 61 -21.03 1.81 -1.76
C PHE A 61 -21.85 2.91 -1.07
N VAL A 62 -22.12 2.79 0.23
CA VAL A 62 -22.84 3.83 0.99
C VAL A 62 -22.10 5.16 1.00
N ILE A 63 -20.77 5.14 1.24
CA ILE A 63 -19.96 6.36 1.24
C ILE A 63 -19.93 7.00 -0.16
N LEU A 64 -19.75 6.19 -1.21
CA LEU A 64 -19.78 6.67 -2.59
C LEU A 64 -21.15 7.23 -2.97
N LEU A 65 -22.24 6.58 -2.52
CA LEU A 65 -23.60 7.04 -2.76
C LEU A 65 -23.82 8.44 -2.17
N ILE A 66 -23.34 8.68 -0.94
CA ILE A 66 -23.39 10.01 -0.32
C ILE A 66 -22.66 11.03 -1.18
N GLY A 67 -21.44 10.71 -1.65
CA GLY A 67 -20.67 11.59 -2.54
C GLY A 67 -21.39 11.91 -3.85
N VAL A 68 -22.02 10.91 -4.47
CA VAL A 68 -22.82 11.07 -5.70
C VAL A 68 -24.04 11.94 -5.46
N VAL A 69 -24.77 11.73 -4.36
CA VAL A 69 -25.95 12.54 -4.01
C VAL A 69 -25.56 13.99 -3.71
N SER A 70 -24.44 14.21 -3.00
CA SER A 70 -23.97 15.57 -2.68
C SER A 70 -23.45 16.34 -3.91
N SER A 71 -22.94 15.64 -4.93
CA SER A 71 -22.38 16.25 -6.15
C SER A 71 -23.29 16.10 -7.37
N TRP A 72 -24.59 15.89 -7.14
CA TRP A 72 -25.53 15.53 -8.19
C TRP A 72 -25.68 16.62 -9.25
N THR A 73 -25.46 16.26 -10.52
CA THR A 73 -25.66 17.10 -11.71
C THR A 73 -26.48 16.33 -12.73
N SER A 74 -27.40 17.00 -13.43
CA SER A 74 -28.31 16.36 -14.40
C SER A 74 -27.59 15.70 -15.58
N GLU A 75 -26.34 16.07 -15.86
CA GLU A 75 -25.51 15.54 -16.94
C GLU A 75 -24.96 14.12 -16.65
N ILE A 76 -24.98 13.68 -15.38
CA ILE A 76 -24.45 12.36 -14.99
C ILE A 76 -25.17 11.21 -15.73
N VAL A 77 -26.48 11.36 -15.96
CA VAL A 77 -27.30 10.32 -16.62
C VAL A 77 -26.99 10.23 -18.12
N THR A 78 -26.76 11.37 -18.77
CA THR A 78 -26.41 11.42 -20.20
C THR A 78 -25.01 10.88 -20.46
N ASP A 79 -24.06 11.19 -19.57
CA ASP A 79 -22.69 10.67 -19.67
C ASP A 79 -22.64 9.17 -19.39
N PHE A 80 -23.44 8.68 -18.43
CA PHE A 80 -23.53 7.24 -18.15
C PHE A 80 -23.99 6.45 -19.39
N LEU A 81 -24.99 6.95 -20.12
CA LEU A 81 -25.48 6.32 -21.35
C LEU A 81 -24.46 6.29 -22.49
N MET A 82 -23.51 7.23 -22.51
CA MET A 82 -22.46 7.28 -23.53
C MET A 82 -21.27 6.38 -23.17
N TRP A 83 -20.91 6.30 -21.88
CA TRP A 83 -19.69 5.64 -21.41
C TRP A 83 -19.90 4.25 -20.78
N TRP A 84 -21.14 3.76 -20.68
CA TRP A 84 -21.44 2.44 -20.10
C TRP A 84 -20.57 1.26 -20.61
N PRO A 85 -20.17 1.14 -21.90
CA PRO A 85 -19.35 0.00 -22.34
C PRO A 85 -17.92 0.06 -21.80
N TYR A 86 -17.43 1.23 -21.37
CA TYR A 86 -16.13 1.39 -20.71
C TYR A 86 -16.24 1.26 -19.20
N LEU A 87 -17.38 1.64 -18.61
CA LEU A 87 -17.62 1.51 -17.17
C LEU A 87 -17.67 0.05 -16.72
N ILE A 88 -18.29 -0.85 -17.49
CA ILE A 88 -18.38 -2.28 -17.13
C ILE A 88 -16.98 -2.90 -16.96
N PRO A 89 -16.08 -2.89 -17.97
CA PRO A 89 -14.76 -3.47 -17.83
C PRO A 89 -13.92 -2.76 -16.76
N SER A 90 -14.06 -1.43 -16.60
CA SER A 90 -13.41 -0.69 -15.51
C SER A 90 -13.89 -1.17 -14.13
N GLY A 91 -15.20 -1.41 -13.97
CA GLY A 91 -15.78 -1.95 -12.74
C GLY A 91 -15.33 -3.38 -12.46
N CYS A 92 -15.28 -4.24 -13.48
CA CYS A 92 -14.75 -5.59 -13.37
C CYS A 92 -13.27 -5.59 -12.95
N LEU A 93 -12.46 -4.70 -13.53
CA LEU A 93 -11.06 -4.55 -13.18
C LEU A 93 -10.89 -4.05 -11.73
N ALA A 94 -11.68 -3.07 -11.31
CA ALA A 94 -11.69 -2.58 -9.94
C ALA A 94 -12.09 -3.68 -8.93
N PHE A 95 -13.08 -4.50 -9.26
CA PHE A 95 -13.45 -5.66 -8.44
C PHE A 95 -12.32 -6.68 -8.36
N ALA A 96 -11.72 -7.06 -9.50
CA ALA A 96 -10.58 -7.98 -9.54
C ALA A 96 -9.41 -7.46 -8.71
N LEU A 97 -9.08 -6.17 -8.81
CA LEU A 97 -8.04 -5.53 -8.00
C LEU A 97 -8.33 -5.60 -6.49
N ASN A 98 -9.57 -5.32 -6.06
CA ASN A 98 -9.95 -5.42 -4.65
C ASN A 98 -9.85 -6.85 -4.11
N VAL A 99 -10.22 -7.86 -4.91
CA VAL A 99 -10.01 -9.28 -4.57
C VAL A 99 -8.52 -9.61 -4.52
N CYS A 100 -7.73 -9.21 -5.53
CA CYS A 100 -6.28 -9.41 -5.52
C CYS A 100 -5.61 -8.78 -4.30
N ILE A 101 -5.99 -7.56 -3.92
CA ILE A 101 -5.43 -6.85 -2.75
C ILE A 101 -5.78 -7.60 -1.45
N SER A 102 -7.04 -7.99 -1.26
CA SER A 102 -7.44 -8.73 -0.05
C SER A 102 -6.75 -10.10 0.02
N SER A 103 -6.62 -10.82 -1.09
CA SER A 103 -5.85 -12.08 -1.16
C SER A 103 -4.36 -11.86 -0.90
N LEU A 104 -3.76 -10.79 -1.43
CA LEU A 104 -2.38 -10.41 -1.16
C LEU A 104 -2.14 -10.11 0.32
N ILE A 105 -3.03 -9.37 0.98
CA ILE A 105 -2.89 -9.06 2.41
C ILE A 105 -3.02 -10.35 3.25
N LYS A 106 -3.87 -11.30 2.84
CA LYS A 106 -4.03 -12.59 3.54
C LYS A 106 -2.77 -13.47 3.46
N GLU A 107 -2.18 -13.59 2.27
CA GLU A 107 -1.10 -14.55 2.00
C GLU A 107 0.30 -13.93 2.14
N CYS A 108 0.44 -12.61 2.05
CA CYS A 108 1.74 -11.94 2.11
C CYS A 108 1.96 -11.21 3.44
N SER A 109 3.24 -11.18 3.85
CA SER A 109 3.70 -10.26 4.89
C SER A 109 3.50 -8.80 4.46
N ALA A 110 3.26 -7.91 5.44
CA ALA A 110 3.18 -6.45 5.25
C ALA A 110 4.28 -5.89 4.32
N PHE A 111 5.45 -6.53 4.30
CA PHE A 111 6.56 -6.18 3.42
C PHE A 111 6.27 -6.31 1.91
N THR A 112 5.65 -7.41 1.45
CA THR A 112 5.33 -7.60 0.02
C THR A 112 4.31 -6.57 -0.45
N PHE A 113 3.35 -6.23 0.41
CA PHE A 113 2.35 -5.21 0.12
C PHE A 113 3.00 -3.83 -0.08
N ILE A 114 3.94 -3.46 0.80
CA ILE A 114 4.72 -2.21 0.67
C ILE A 114 5.52 -2.19 -0.64
N LEU A 115 6.16 -3.31 -0.99
CA LEU A 115 6.91 -3.45 -2.24
C LEU A 115 6.02 -3.33 -3.49
N ALA A 116 4.87 -4.00 -3.51
CA ALA A 116 3.92 -3.91 -4.62
C ALA A 116 3.40 -2.47 -4.79
N GLY A 117 3.15 -1.77 -3.68
CA GLY A 117 2.80 -0.35 -3.68
C GLY A 117 3.89 0.52 -4.29
N LEU A 118 5.16 0.28 -3.95
CA LEU A 118 6.31 0.99 -4.54
C LEU A 118 6.41 0.78 -6.04
N PHE A 119 6.29 -0.47 -6.51
CA PHE A 119 6.34 -0.77 -7.94
C PHE A 119 5.18 -0.11 -8.69
N LYS A 120 3.97 -0.12 -8.11
CA LYS A 120 2.81 0.59 -8.67
C LYS A 120 3.10 2.08 -8.83
N ASP A 121 3.60 2.73 -7.78
CA ASP A 121 3.89 4.16 -7.78
C ASP A 121 4.97 4.52 -8.83
N ALA A 122 6.04 3.73 -8.88
CA ALA A 122 7.10 3.89 -9.88
C ALA A 122 6.60 3.73 -11.31
N ALA A 123 5.75 2.73 -11.56
CA ALA A 123 5.15 2.52 -12.88
C ALA A 123 4.26 3.69 -13.31
N ILE A 124 3.43 4.22 -12.39
CA ILE A 124 2.56 5.37 -12.67
C ILE A 124 3.39 6.59 -13.07
N VAL A 125 4.45 6.91 -12.32
CA VAL A 125 5.32 8.07 -12.62
C VAL A 125 6.05 7.89 -13.95
N LEU A 126 6.61 6.71 -14.22
CA LEU A 126 7.33 6.45 -15.47
C LEU A 126 6.42 6.51 -16.69
N VAL A 127 5.23 5.91 -16.61
CA VAL A 127 4.23 5.95 -17.68
C VAL A 127 3.74 7.38 -17.88
N GLY A 128 3.49 8.13 -16.80
CA GLY A 128 3.13 9.54 -16.86
C GLY A 128 4.17 10.37 -17.61
N ALA A 129 5.44 10.27 -17.19
CA ALA A 129 6.54 10.99 -17.83
C ALA A 129 6.74 10.60 -19.31
N ALA A 130 6.57 9.32 -19.67
CA ALA A 130 6.79 8.84 -21.03
C ALA A 130 5.64 9.12 -21.99
N TYR A 131 4.38 9.00 -21.54
CA TYR A 131 3.19 9.07 -22.40
C TYR A 131 2.49 10.42 -22.38
N LEU A 132 2.42 11.12 -21.24
CA LEU A 132 1.69 12.39 -21.14
C LEU A 132 2.53 13.60 -21.61
N GLY A 133 3.83 13.40 -21.85
CA GLY A 133 4.71 14.45 -22.37
C GLY A 133 4.82 15.67 -21.46
N GLU A 134 4.52 15.51 -20.17
CA GLU A 134 4.68 16.59 -19.19
C GLU A 134 6.12 17.10 -19.21
N THR A 135 6.28 18.41 -19.34
CA THR A 135 7.57 19.08 -19.24
C THR A 135 8.03 19.07 -17.78
N VAL A 136 8.52 17.92 -17.34
CA VAL A 136 9.02 17.71 -15.99
C VAL A 136 10.44 18.26 -15.91
N VAL A 137 10.68 19.17 -14.96
CA VAL A 137 11.99 19.77 -14.71
C VAL A 137 13.00 18.66 -14.38
N LEU A 138 14.24 18.76 -14.90
CA LEU A 138 15.30 17.76 -14.65
C LEU A 138 15.52 17.51 -13.15
N GLN A 139 15.32 18.53 -12.32
CA GLN A 139 15.38 18.43 -10.86
C GLN A 139 14.37 17.43 -10.26
N GLN A 140 13.16 17.33 -10.81
CA GLN A 140 12.14 16.39 -10.33
C GLN A 140 12.50 14.95 -10.70
N HIS A 141 13.06 14.71 -11.89
CA HIS A 141 13.58 13.41 -12.29
C HIS A 141 14.70 12.93 -11.37
N VAL A 142 15.67 13.81 -11.07
CA VAL A 142 16.78 13.49 -10.18
C VAL A 142 16.28 13.23 -8.75
N GLY A 143 15.39 14.08 -8.23
CA GLY A 143 14.81 13.89 -6.90
C GLY A 143 14.02 12.56 -6.80
N PHE A 144 13.26 12.22 -7.83
CA PHE A 144 12.52 10.95 -7.90
C PHE A 144 13.46 9.74 -7.96
N ALA A 145 14.53 9.79 -8.77
CA ALA A 145 15.53 8.71 -8.84
C ALA A 145 16.24 8.49 -7.48
N VAL A 146 16.54 9.56 -6.75
CA VAL A 146 17.12 9.49 -5.39
C VAL A 146 16.13 8.92 -4.38
N CYS A 147 14.84 9.26 -4.47
CA CYS A 147 13.80 8.64 -3.66
C CYS A 147 13.69 7.14 -3.92
N LEU A 148 13.52 6.77 -5.18
CA LEU A 148 13.27 5.41 -5.62
C LEU A 148 14.44 4.49 -5.22
N SER A 149 15.68 4.91 -5.47
CA SER A 149 16.88 4.19 -5.03
C SER A 149 16.95 4.02 -3.52
N GLY A 150 16.58 5.05 -2.74
CA GLY A 150 16.51 4.96 -1.28
C GLY A 150 15.49 3.93 -0.78
N VAL A 151 14.30 3.86 -1.39
CA VAL A 151 13.28 2.87 -1.00
C VAL A 151 13.70 1.46 -1.43
N PHE A 152 14.26 1.29 -2.63
CA PHE A 152 14.80 0.01 -3.08
C PHE A 152 15.91 -0.49 -2.15
N PHE A 153 16.83 0.39 -1.74
CA PHE A 153 17.89 0.02 -0.81
C PHE A 153 17.34 -0.37 0.57
N TRP A 154 16.36 0.36 1.09
CA TRP A 154 15.70 0.02 2.35
C TRP A 154 14.99 -1.34 2.26
N SER A 155 14.28 -1.58 1.16
CA SER A 155 13.61 -2.86 0.91
C SER A 155 14.62 -4.01 0.77
N TYR A 156 15.70 -3.81 0.01
CA TYR A 156 16.78 -4.79 -0.13
C TYR A 156 17.42 -5.15 1.22
N SER A 157 17.68 -4.15 2.06
CA SER A 157 18.24 -4.34 3.41
C SER A 157 17.36 -5.19 4.33
N ARG A 158 16.05 -5.23 4.05
CA ARG A 158 15.06 -6.00 4.83
C ARG A 158 14.93 -7.44 4.35
N ILE A 159 15.13 -7.70 3.06
CA ILE A 159 15.09 -9.06 2.48
C ILE A 159 16.39 -9.82 2.74
N LEU A 160 17.52 -9.14 2.56
CA LEU A 160 18.87 -9.75 2.62
C LEU A 160 19.76 -9.03 3.64
N PRO A 161 19.48 -9.21 4.94
CA PRO A 161 20.24 -8.56 6.02
C PRO A 161 21.71 -9.03 6.08
N GLU A 162 21.99 -10.24 5.59
CA GLU A 162 23.35 -10.80 5.60
C GLU A 162 24.23 -10.34 4.44
N SER A 163 23.73 -9.49 3.54
CA SER A 163 24.55 -9.01 2.43
C SER A 163 25.69 -8.10 2.94
N PRO A 164 26.90 -8.21 2.38
CA PRO A 164 28.05 -7.43 2.82
C PRO A 164 27.82 -5.91 2.67
N VAL A 165 26.98 -5.52 1.72
CA VAL A 165 26.62 -4.12 1.45
C VAL A 165 25.77 -3.53 2.59
N VAL A 166 24.83 -4.32 3.12
CA VAL A 166 23.93 -3.92 4.22
C VAL A 166 24.71 -3.86 5.52
N GLN A 167 25.57 -4.85 5.80
CA GLN A 167 26.42 -4.84 6.99
C GLN A 167 27.46 -3.70 6.97
N LEU A 168 28.03 -3.40 5.80
CA LEU A 168 28.93 -2.26 5.64
C LEU A 168 28.19 -0.94 5.91
N PHE A 169 26.99 -0.79 5.37
CA PHE A 169 26.14 0.37 5.62
C PHE A 169 25.72 0.47 7.10
N GLU A 170 25.38 -0.64 7.73
CA GLU A 170 25.00 -0.70 9.14
C GLU A 170 26.16 -0.25 10.04
N ARG A 171 27.39 -0.71 9.73
CA ARG A 171 28.62 -0.28 10.40
C ARG A 171 28.94 1.18 10.16
N ALA A 172 28.68 1.70 8.95
CA ALA A 172 28.92 3.10 8.62
C ALA A 172 27.95 4.06 9.31
N THR A 173 26.72 3.62 9.60
CA THR A 173 25.65 4.49 10.10
C THR A 173 25.46 4.41 11.62
N CYS A 174 26.18 3.52 12.33
CA CYS A 174 26.16 3.37 13.80
C CYS A 174 24.74 3.36 14.44
N SER A 175 23.71 2.92 13.71
CA SER A 175 22.29 2.99 14.16
C SER A 175 21.42 1.89 13.53
N GLY A 176 21.96 0.67 13.42
CA GLY A 176 21.26 -0.47 12.81
C GLY A 176 20.42 -1.31 13.77
N ALA A 177 20.77 -1.36 15.05
CA ALA A 177 20.19 -2.30 16.00
C ALA A 177 18.70 -2.03 16.32
N ALA A 178 18.25 -0.77 16.27
CA ALA A 178 16.90 -0.41 16.72
C ALA A 178 15.79 -0.77 15.71
N CYS A 179 16.02 -0.57 14.40
CA CYS A 179 15.01 -0.87 13.36
C CYS A 179 14.84 -2.38 13.14
N PHE A 180 15.91 -3.16 13.32
CA PHE A 180 15.88 -4.61 13.17
C PHE A 180 15.23 -5.32 14.38
N GLN A 181 15.37 -4.76 15.58
CA GLN A 181 14.76 -5.29 16.81
C GLN A 181 13.22 -5.22 16.80
N VAL A 182 12.62 -4.16 16.23
CA VAL A 182 11.16 -4.03 16.16
C VAL A 182 10.53 -5.14 15.30
N GLU A 183 11.18 -5.54 14.21
CA GLU A 183 10.70 -6.65 13.37
C GLU A 183 10.88 -8.02 14.02
N LYS A 184 12.02 -8.25 14.70
CA LYS A 184 12.24 -9.48 15.46
C LYS A 184 11.21 -9.63 16.58
N VAL A 185 11.00 -8.58 17.39
CA VAL A 185 9.98 -8.54 18.45
C VAL A 185 8.57 -8.76 17.91
N SER A 186 8.22 -8.19 16.75
CA SER A 186 6.89 -8.41 16.14
C SER A 186 6.70 -9.85 15.66
N LYS A 187 7.72 -10.45 15.02
CA LYS A 187 7.66 -11.85 14.57
C LYS A 187 7.70 -12.84 15.72
N ASP A 188 8.46 -12.54 16.77
CA ASP A 188 8.53 -13.35 17.99
C ASP A 188 7.22 -13.26 18.80
N ALA A 189 6.54 -12.10 18.79
CA ALA A 189 5.21 -11.93 19.38
C ALA A 189 4.10 -12.68 18.59
N GLU A 190 4.13 -12.63 17.25
CA GLU A 190 3.22 -13.44 16.41
C GLU A 190 3.47 -14.94 16.55
N ALA A 191 4.72 -15.38 16.74
CA ALA A 191 5.05 -16.79 16.96
C ALA A 191 4.55 -17.32 18.32
N ASN A 192 4.58 -16.50 19.38
CA ASN A 192 4.09 -16.88 20.71
C ASN A 192 2.55 -16.97 20.79
N LEU A 193 1.81 -16.10 20.08
CA LEU A 193 0.34 -16.20 20.00
C LEU A 193 -0.14 -17.46 19.23
N ASN A 194 0.65 -17.93 18.26
CA ASN A 194 0.35 -19.13 17.48
C ASN A 194 0.63 -20.44 18.25
N ASP A 195 1.39 -20.40 19.36
CA ASP A 195 1.65 -21.56 20.21
C ASP A 195 0.55 -21.72 21.29
N GLU A 196 0.08 -20.61 21.89
CA GLU A 196 -1.04 -20.66 22.87
C GLU A 196 -2.40 -21.03 22.24
N SER A 197 -2.54 -20.90 20.92
CA SER A 197 -3.76 -21.25 20.18
C SER A 197 -3.81 -22.72 19.71
N LYS A 198 -2.81 -23.56 20.06
CA LYS A 198 -2.94 -25.01 19.89
C LYS A 198 -3.99 -25.56 20.87
N PRO A 199 -5.07 -26.19 20.40
CA PRO A 199 -5.99 -26.87 21.29
C PRO A 199 -5.23 -27.97 22.04
N LEU A 200 -5.32 -27.96 23.37
CA LEU A 200 -4.96 -29.07 24.24
C LEU A 200 -5.73 -30.30 23.76
N LEU A 201 -5.11 -31.13 22.91
CA LEU A 201 -5.63 -32.45 22.59
C LEU A 201 -5.74 -33.23 23.91
N PRO A 202 -6.92 -33.73 24.31
CA PRO A 202 -6.98 -34.68 25.41
C PRO A 202 -6.20 -35.93 24.98
N LYS A 203 -5.22 -36.33 25.80
CA LYS A 203 -4.55 -37.63 25.66
C LYS A 203 -5.63 -38.71 25.66
N SER A 204 -5.88 -39.30 24.50
CA SER A 204 -6.60 -40.57 24.40
C SER A 204 -5.65 -41.64 24.92
N SER A 205 -5.96 -42.15 26.11
CA SER A 205 -5.41 -43.40 26.63
C SER A 205 -5.99 -44.55 25.81
N VAL A 206 -5.14 -45.23 25.03
CA VAL A 206 -5.19 -46.67 24.78
C VAL A 206 -3.76 -47.18 24.79
#